data_AF-A0A829ZCX8-F1
#
_entry.id   AF-A0A829ZCX8-F1
#
_cell.length_a   1.000
_cell.length_b   1.000
_cell.length_c   1.000
_cell.angle_alpha   90.00
_cell.angle_beta   90.00
_cell.angle_gamma   90.00
#
_symmetry.space_group_name_H-M   'P 1'
#
loop_
_entity.id
_entity.type
_entity.pdbx_description
1 polymer ?
#
loop_
_entity_poly.entity_id
_entity_poly.type
_entity_poly.pdbx_seq_one_letter_code
_entity_poly.pdbx_strand_id
1 'polypeptide(L)'
;MLFFICIFILEMIITEFLPAPMKNDSTVITCILINSCAIIFLLSKSQKYYNDGKKSNFEFLVMISYILRVIFMFWDKYCRNIFIFPNSGLDTGTFDHAARAFLSGKSVDGYGRILGYIYKLFYPNTLWGQYINILAAILTIYILKKILDMLDIHLKYKSIGAYLICFLPNYLIMSAILLRESFITLFLAVSIWQFLKWWKSGNKLNLVLSLVVCYGAVYLHTGTIAYAVAIIIIFILTNNKKREFQVTLKNIFILILFIICFFIYYSNSSDDFGYLSGVNSVSDISNKAASMNSGGSGYSISIVPDDTMLGMIINSPFRIFFFLASPLPWYWRGINDIIAFLFSAFFYTISIYYSFKAIKLTSKNKNIIICLLIFAISSAFIYSWGVSNAGTALRHRDKFLPNFILLFIIASDAIVSKRLQLGSKQ
;
A
#
# COMPACT_ATOMS: atom_id res chain seq x y z
N MET A 1 6.15 18.28 -3.35
CA MET A 1 5.06 17.59 -4.09
C MET A 1 4.88 18.17 -5.48
N LEU A 2 4.48 19.44 -5.65
CA LEU A 2 4.29 20.03 -6.99
C LEU A 2 5.56 19.95 -7.86
N PHE A 3 6.74 20.22 -7.27
CA PHE A 3 8.00 20.19 -8.01
C PHE A 3 8.35 18.82 -8.61
N PHE A 4 8.02 17.70 -7.96
CA PHE A 4 8.28 16.35 -8.51
C PHE A 4 7.50 16.15 -9.82
N ILE A 5 6.26 16.64 -9.84
CA ILE A 5 5.39 16.59 -11.01
C ILE A 5 5.93 17.53 -12.10
N CYS A 6 6.36 18.73 -11.73
CA CYS A 6 6.94 19.68 -12.70
C CYS A 6 8.22 19.15 -13.35
N ILE A 7 9.14 18.54 -12.58
CA ILE A 7 10.36 17.94 -13.11
C ILE A 7 10.02 16.81 -14.09
N PHE A 8 9.07 15.96 -13.72
CA PHE A 8 8.64 14.86 -14.57
C PHE A 8 7.96 15.34 -15.87
N ILE A 9 7.12 16.38 -15.80
CA ILE A 9 6.50 17.00 -16.99
C ILE A 9 7.56 17.66 -17.88
N LEU A 10 8.53 18.37 -17.29
CA LEU A 10 9.63 18.96 -18.04
C LEU A 10 10.41 17.88 -18.79
N GLU A 11 10.67 16.76 -18.14
CA GLU A 11 11.33 15.61 -18.75
C GLU A 11 10.52 15.02 -19.91
N MET A 12 9.20 14.86 -19.74
CA MET A 12 8.32 14.41 -20.83
C MET A 12 8.50 15.28 -22.07
N ILE A 13 8.45 16.60 -21.88
CA ILE A 13 8.60 17.58 -22.95
C ILE A 13 9.97 17.42 -23.61
N ILE A 14 11.06 17.38 -22.83
CA ILE A 14 12.42 17.21 -23.36
C ILE A 14 12.53 15.93 -24.19
N THR A 15 12.02 14.80 -23.70
CA THR A 15 12.11 13.52 -24.41
C THR A 15 11.29 13.45 -25.69
N GLU A 16 10.17 14.19 -25.76
CA GLU A 16 9.35 14.29 -26.96
C GLU A 16 10.11 14.99 -28.09
N PHE A 17 10.85 16.06 -27.77
CA PHE A 17 11.65 16.85 -28.70
C PHE A 17 13.03 16.26 -29.04
N LEU A 18 13.44 15.15 -28.42
CA LEU A 18 14.71 14.49 -28.75
C LEU A 18 14.67 13.90 -30.17
N PRO A 19 15.71 14.12 -30.99
CA PRO A 19 15.88 13.44 -32.27
C PRO A 19 15.88 11.91 -32.10
N ALA A 20 15.34 11.16 -33.07
CA ALA A 20 15.33 9.70 -33.09
C ALA A 20 16.69 9.04 -32.71
N PRO A 21 17.86 9.47 -33.23
CA PRO A 21 19.15 8.87 -32.85
C PRO A 21 19.54 9.06 -31.38
N MET A 22 18.96 10.06 -30.70
CA MET A 22 19.18 10.32 -29.28
C MET A 22 18.21 9.55 -28.37
N LYS A 23 17.20 8.87 -28.92
CA LYS A 23 16.27 8.04 -28.13
C LYS A 23 16.87 6.65 -27.90
N ASN A 24 17.82 6.58 -26.96
CA ASN A 24 18.53 5.37 -26.57
C ASN A 24 18.63 5.24 -25.04
N ASP A 25 19.14 4.10 -24.57
CA ASP A 25 19.26 3.82 -23.13
C ASP A 25 20.17 4.81 -22.40
N SER A 26 21.24 5.29 -23.02
CA SER A 26 22.16 6.26 -22.42
C SER A 26 21.48 7.60 -22.13
N THR A 27 20.61 8.05 -23.03
CA THR A 27 19.83 9.27 -22.82
C THR A 27 18.84 9.11 -21.67
N VAL A 28 18.15 7.96 -21.57
CA VAL A 28 17.26 7.66 -20.44
C VAL A 28 18.00 7.74 -19.10
N ILE A 29 19.18 7.13 -19.01
CA ILE A 29 20.01 7.18 -17.80
C ILE A 29 20.40 8.63 -17.48
N THR A 30 20.87 9.38 -18.47
CA THR A 30 21.30 10.78 -18.31
C THR A 30 20.17 11.66 -17.77
N CYS A 31 18.98 11.54 -18.36
CA CYS A 31 17.78 12.24 -17.93
C CYS A 31 17.40 11.91 -16.48
N ILE A 32 17.38 10.63 -16.11
CA ILE A 32 17.09 10.19 -14.74
C ILE A 32 18.13 10.73 -13.75
N LEU A 33 19.41 10.76 -14.12
CA LEU A 33 20.47 11.31 -13.26
C LEU A 33 20.32 12.83 -13.07
N ILE A 34 20.06 13.58 -14.14
CA ILE A 34 19.81 15.03 -14.06
C ILE A 34 18.62 15.33 -13.14
N ASN A 35 17.49 14.62 -13.34
CA ASN A 35 16.30 14.76 -12.49
C ASN A 35 16.58 14.37 -11.05
N SER A 36 17.38 13.34 -10.82
CA SER A 36 17.79 12.92 -9.48
C SER A 36 18.65 13.99 -8.79
N CYS A 37 19.59 14.59 -9.49
CA CYS A 37 20.37 15.72 -8.98
C CYS A 37 19.47 16.91 -8.61
N ALA A 38 18.51 17.27 -9.48
CA ALA A 38 17.56 18.33 -9.22
C ALA A 38 16.68 18.04 -7.99
N ILE A 39 16.14 16.82 -7.87
CA ILE A 39 15.35 16.39 -6.72
C ILE A 39 16.17 16.44 -5.43
N ILE A 40 17.39 15.91 -5.44
CA ILE A 40 18.28 15.90 -4.27
C ILE A 40 18.60 17.34 -3.83
N PHE A 41 18.90 18.22 -4.78
CA PHE A 41 19.13 19.64 -4.50
C PHE A 41 17.90 20.34 -3.92
N LEU A 42 16.71 20.06 -4.43
CA LEU A 42 15.48 20.64 -3.90
C LEU A 42 15.15 20.11 -2.49
N LEU A 43 15.40 18.82 -2.23
CA LEU A 43 15.24 18.20 -0.91
C LEU A 43 16.23 18.77 0.12
N SER A 44 17.47 19.04 -0.29
CA SER A 44 18.46 19.66 0.61
C SER A 44 18.09 21.10 0.97
N LYS A 45 17.50 21.85 0.03
CA LYS A 45 17.00 23.22 0.25
C LYS A 45 15.70 23.28 1.04
N SER A 46 14.84 22.27 0.94
CA SER A 46 13.50 22.28 1.57
C SER A 46 13.51 21.96 3.07
N GLN A 47 14.68 21.74 3.67
CA GLN A 47 14.83 21.35 5.06
C GLN A 47 14.20 22.38 6.01
N LYS A 48 13.09 22.00 6.66
CA LYS A 48 12.35 22.87 7.59
C LYS A 48 12.87 22.74 9.02
N TYR A 49 12.77 23.83 9.76
CA TYR A 49 12.95 23.85 11.21
C TYR A 49 11.61 23.54 11.91
N TYR A 50 11.65 22.81 13.02
CA TYR A 50 10.53 22.74 13.96
C TYR A 50 10.38 24.08 14.68
N ASN A 51 9.18 24.33 15.23
CA ASN A 51 8.88 25.54 16.01
C ASN A 51 9.85 25.77 17.19
N ASP A 52 10.49 24.71 17.69
CA ASP A 52 11.47 24.75 18.78
C ASP A 52 12.91 25.01 18.30
N GLY A 53 13.11 25.47 17.05
CA GLY A 53 14.41 25.75 16.45
C GLY A 53 15.24 24.52 16.04
N LYS A 54 14.78 23.30 16.35
CA LYS A 54 15.46 22.05 15.94
C LYS A 54 15.18 21.73 14.47
N LYS A 55 16.23 21.38 13.70
CA LYS A 55 16.07 20.94 12.30
C LYS A 55 15.19 19.69 12.23
N SER A 56 14.22 19.69 11.32
CA SER A 56 13.50 18.46 10.97
C SER A 56 14.40 17.57 10.12
N ASN A 57 14.67 16.37 10.62
CA ASN A 57 15.43 15.37 9.86
C ASN A 57 14.59 14.75 8.73
N PHE A 58 13.30 15.07 8.60
CA PHE A 58 12.40 14.41 7.66
C PHE A 58 12.89 14.50 6.20
N GLU A 59 13.21 15.71 5.72
CA GLU A 59 13.66 15.87 4.32
C GLU A 59 14.99 15.17 4.05
N PHE A 60 15.88 15.13 5.06
CA PHE A 60 17.10 14.35 4.99
C PHE A 60 16.82 12.84 4.89
N LEU A 61 15.88 12.31 5.69
CA LEU A 61 15.47 10.91 5.58
C LEU A 61 14.88 10.60 4.20
N VAL A 62 14.01 11.48 3.67
CA VAL A 62 13.43 11.33 2.32
C VAL A 62 14.52 11.35 1.26
N MET A 63 15.52 12.22 1.37
CA MET A 63 16.64 12.31 0.44
C MET A 63 17.46 11.02 0.41
N ILE A 64 17.88 10.50 1.57
CA ILE A 64 18.62 9.22 1.63
C ILE A 64 17.76 8.08 1.09
N SER A 65 16.48 8.06 1.46
CA SER A 65 15.50 7.07 1.01
C SER A 65 15.26 7.11 -0.51
N TYR A 66 15.32 8.30 -1.13
CA TYR A 66 15.27 8.47 -2.58
C TYR A 66 16.54 7.96 -3.26
N ILE A 67 17.72 8.35 -2.76
CA ILE A 67 19.02 7.91 -3.30
C ILE A 67 19.11 6.39 -3.29
N LEU A 68 18.76 5.74 -2.18
CA LEU A 68 18.76 4.28 -2.07
C LEU A 68 17.85 3.61 -3.11
N ARG A 69 16.66 4.17 -3.36
CA ARG A 69 15.75 3.65 -4.38
C ARG A 69 16.29 3.80 -5.80
N VAL A 70 16.95 4.93 -6.10
CA VAL A 70 17.59 5.13 -7.41
C VAL A 70 18.72 4.11 -7.60
N ILE A 71 19.55 3.88 -6.56
CA ILE A 71 20.58 2.84 -6.57
C ILE A 71 19.94 1.45 -6.79
N PHE A 72 18.86 1.13 -6.09
CA PHE A 72 18.17 -0.16 -6.24
C PHE A 72 17.53 -0.33 -7.62
N MET A 73 17.02 0.73 -8.24
CA MET A 73 16.53 0.67 -9.62
C MET A 73 17.66 0.32 -10.60
N PHE A 74 18.81 0.98 -10.49
CA PHE A 74 19.97 0.66 -11.33
C PHE A 74 20.51 -0.75 -11.06
N TRP A 75 20.56 -1.16 -9.79
CA TRP A 75 20.93 -2.51 -9.41
C TRP A 75 19.99 -3.55 -10.01
N ASP A 76 18.68 -3.32 -9.93
CA ASP A 76 17.68 -4.21 -10.52
C ASP A 76 17.86 -4.34 -12.03
N LYS A 77 18.27 -3.28 -12.74
CA LYS A 77 18.45 -3.35 -14.20
C LYS A 77 19.77 -4.00 -14.60
N TYR A 78 20.87 -3.63 -13.94
CA TYR A 78 22.23 -3.91 -14.43
C TYR A 78 23.00 -4.94 -13.60
N CYS A 79 22.58 -5.24 -12.37
CA CYS A 79 23.30 -6.12 -11.44
C CYS A 79 22.54 -7.42 -11.11
N ARG A 80 21.61 -7.84 -11.99
CA ARG A 80 20.82 -9.07 -11.81
C ARG A 80 21.68 -10.35 -11.73
N ASN A 81 22.85 -10.34 -12.35
CA ASN A 81 23.83 -11.43 -12.29
C ASN A 81 24.46 -11.60 -10.91
N ILE A 82 24.49 -10.57 -10.08
CA ILE A 82 25.05 -10.60 -8.72
C ILE A 82 23.96 -11.02 -7.73
N PHE A 83 22.85 -10.29 -7.74
CA PHE A 83 21.74 -10.55 -6.84
C PHE A 83 20.43 -10.04 -7.45
N ILE A 84 19.43 -10.93 -7.52
CA ILE A 84 18.09 -10.60 -7.98
C ILE A 84 17.26 -10.18 -6.77
N PHE A 85 16.70 -8.97 -6.82
CA PHE A 85 15.82 -8.52 -5.75
C PHE A 85 14.60 -9.42 -5.59
N PRO A 86 14.12 -9.63 -4.35
CA PRO A 86 12.87 -10.32 -4.10
C PRO A 86 11.72 -9.71 -4.93
N ASN A 87 10.89 -10.57 -5.52
CA ASN A 87 9.76 -10.20 -6.40
C ASN A 87 10.14 -9.53 -7.74
N SER A 88 11.43 -9.39 -8.07
CA SER A 88 11.89 -9.01 -9.40
C SER A 88 12.02 -10.23 -10.32
N GLY A 89 11.98 -10.03 -11.63
CA GLY A 89 12.06 -11.09 -12.64
C GLY A 89 10.73 -11.27 -13.37
N LEU A 90 9.99 -12.33 -13.05
CA LEU A 90 8.79 -12.77 -13.79
C LEU A 90 7.77 -11.64 -13.99
N ASP A 91 7.20 -11.09 -12.91
CA ASP A 91 6.19 -10.03 -13.01
C ASP A 91 6.71 -8.76 -13.67
N THR A 92 7.95 -8.35 -13.35
CA THR A 92 8.56 -7.16 -13.95
C THR A 92 8.71 -7.32 -15.47
N GLY A 93 9.07 -8.52 -15.93
CA GLY A 93 9.16 -8.85 -17.35
C GLY A 93 7.79 -8.93 -18.01
N THR A 94 6.79 -9.50 -17.34
CA THR A 94 5.40 -9.55 -17.83
C THR A 94 4.84 -8.15 -18.04
N PHE A 95 5.10 -7.20 -17.13
CA PHE A 95 4.65 -5.82 -17.30
C PHE A 95 5.38 -5.09 -18.43
N ASP A 96 6.70 -5.27 -18.57
CA ASP A 96 7.45 -4.71 -19.69
C ASP A 96 6.95 -5.26 -21.03
N HIS A 97 6.74 -6.57 -21.12
CA HIS A 97 6.20 -7.23 -22.30
C HIS A 97 4.79 -6.72 -22.64
N ALA A 98 3.91 -6.58 -21.64
CA ALA A 98 2.58 -6.01 -21.82
C ALA A 98 2.63 -4.56 -22.32
N ALA A 99 3.53 -3.74 -21.79
CA ALA A 99 3.72 -2.37 -22.27
C ALA A 99 4.20 -2.31 -23.73
N ARG A 100 5.12 -3.20 -24.14
CA ARG A 100 5.57 -3.32 -25.54
C ARG A 100 4.48 -3.87 -26.46
N ALA A 101 3.66 -4.79 -25.97
CA ALA A 101 2.47 -5.27 -26.68
C ALA A 101 1.48 -4.13 -26.94
N PHE A 102 1.26 -3.25 -25.95
CA PHE A 102 0.44 -2.06 -26.12
C PHE A 102 0.98 -1.13 -27.22
N LEU A 103 2.30 -0.91 -27.27
CA LEU A 103 2.93 -0.10 -28.32
C LEU A 103 2.77 -0.69 -29.73
N SER A 104 2.70 -2.02 -29.84
CA SER A 104 2.42 -2.70 -31.12
C SER A 104 0.93 -2.77 -31.47
N GLY A 105 0.07 -2.06 -30.73
CA GLY A 105 -1.36 -1.95 -31.01
C GLY A 105 -2.22 -3.05 -30.42
N LYS A 106 -1.67 -3.93 -29.57
CA LYS A 106 -2.45 -4.98 -28.88
C LYS A 106 -3.25 -4.37 -27.73
N SER A 107 -4.46 -4.89 -27.50
CA SER A 107 -5.25 -4.53 -26.32
C SER A 107 -4.58 -5.08 -25.06
N VAL A 108 -4.29 -4.19 -24.12
CA VAL A 108 -3.64 -4.49 -22.84
C VAL A 108 -4.34 -3.66 -21.77
N ASP A 109 -4.60 -4.27 -20.62
CA ASP A 109 -5.30 -3.63 -19.50
C ASP A 109 -4.39 -3.40 -18.29
N GLY A 110 -4.92 -2.61 -17.34
CA GLY A 110 -4.29 -2.36 -16.04
C GLY A 110 -2.93 -1.67 -16.15
N TYR A 111 -1.96 -2.15 -15.36
CA TYR A 111 -0.64 -1.53 -15.27
C TYR A 111 0.16 -1.60 -16.57
N GLY A 112 0.02 -2.67 -17.35
CA GLY A 112 0.70 -2.80 -18.65
C GLY A 112 0.30 -1.68 -19.62
N ARG A 113 -0.98 -1.29 -19.60
CA ARG A 113 -1.50 -0.16 -20.40
C ARG A 113 -0.90 1.18 -19.96
N ILE A 114 -0.88 1.43 -18.65
CA ILE A 114 -0.29 2.65 -18.08
C ILE A 114 1.20 2.74 -18.44
N LEU A 115 1.94 1.64 -18.30
CA LEU A 115 3.34 1.57 -18.67
C LEU A 115 3.55 1.73 -20.18
N GLY A 116 2.64 1.20 -21.01
CA GLY A 116 2.65 1.41 -22.46
C GLY A 116 2.49 2.88 -22.85
N TYR A 117 1.61 3.64 -22.20
CA TYR A 117 1.52 5.08 -22.39
C TYR A 117 2.81 5.81 -21.95
N ILE A 118 3.41 5.41 -20.82
CA ILE A 118 4.71 5.95 -20.39
C ILE A 118 5.77 5.70 -21.46
N TYR A 119 5.88 4.48 -21.98
CA TYR A 119 6.86 4.16 -23.02
C TYR A 119 6.62 4.91 -24.31
N LYS A 120 5.36 5.20 -24.63
CA LYS A 120 5.00 6.02 -25.80
C LYS A 120 5.47 7.47 -25.65
N LEU A 121 5.41 8.03 -24.43
CA LEU A 121 5.77 9.42 -24.15
C LEU A 121 7.28 9.65 -24.10
N PHE A 122 8.04 8.76 -23.46
CA PHE A 122 9.47 8.97 -23.25
C PHE A 122 10.32 8.17 -24.25
N TYR A 123 10.36 6.86 -24.07
CA TYR A 123 11.05 5.86 -24.89
C TYR A 123 10.80 4.48 -24.24
N PRO A 124 10.71 3.37 -24.98
CA PRO A 124 10.42 2.03 -24.43
C PRO A 124 11.54 1.41 -23.57
N ASN A 125 11.77 1.96 -22.38
CA ASN A 125 12.78 1.52 -21.42
C ASN A 125 12.20 1.34 -20.01
N THR A 126 12.50 0.20 -19.38
CA THR A 126 12.02 -0.19 -18.04
C THR A 126 12.39 0.81 -16.95
N LEU A 127 13.51 1.52 -17.09
CA LEU A 127 13.97 2.51 -16.13
C LEU A 127 12.96 3.64 -15.94
N TRP A 128 12.20 4.02 -16.98
CA TRP A 128 11.15 5.04 -16.82
C TRP A 128 10.04 4.57 -15.88
N GLY A 129 9.56 3.34 -16.05
CA GLY A 129 8.53 2.78 -15.17
C GLY A 129 9.02 2.62 -13.73
N GLN A 130 10.26 2.15 -13.56
CA GLN A 130 10.89 2.06 -12.23
C GLN A 130 11.08 3.43 -11.59
N TYR A 131 11.51 4.43 -12.36
CA TYR A 131 11.71 5.78 -11.86
C TYR A 131 10.39 6.42 -11.40
N ILE A 132 9.31 6.23 -12.16
CA ILE A 132 7.98 6.74 -11.75
C ILE A 132 7.48 6.01 -10.49
N ASN A 133 7.78 4.72 -10.33
CA ASN A 133 7.49 4.00 -9.10
C ASN A 133 8.19 4.62 -7.89
N ILE A 134 9.45 5.04 -8.05
CA ILE A 134 10.19 5.76 -7.01
C ILE A 134 9.49 7.08 -6.68
N LEU A 135 9.10 7.86 -7.69
CA LEU A 135 8.37 9.13 -7.48
C LEU A 135 7.04 8.90 -6.74
N ALA A 136 6.28 7.86 -7.10
CA ALA A 136 5.05 7.48 -6.42
C ALA A 136 5.29 7.10 -4.94
N ALA A 137 6.40 6.42 -4.64
CA ALA A 137 6.79 6.10 -3.27
C ALA A 137 7.18 7.35 -2.47
N ILE A 138 7.94 8.29 -3.07
CA ILE A 138 8.25 9.57 -2.41
C ILE A 138 6.97 10.37 -2.13
N LEU A 139 6.03 10.42 -3.08
CA LEU A 139 4.73 11.06 -2.85
C LEU A 139 3.96 10.37 -1.70
N THR A 140 3.99 9.04 -1.62
CA THR A 140 3.40 8.27 -0.52
C THR A 140 3.97 8.69 0.84
N ILE A 141 5.30 8.84 0.93
CA ILE A 141 5.99 9.30 2.15
C ILE A 141 5.50 10.69 2.57
N TYR A 142 5.36 11.63 1.63
CA TYR A 142 4.81 12.96 1.94
C TYR A 142 3.34 12.95 2.34
N ILE A 143 2.52 12.07 1.74
CA ILE A 143 1.12 11.91 2.15
C ILE A 143 1.05 11.37 3.58
N LEU A 144 1.87 10.39 3.93
CA LEU A 144 1.94 9.88 5.30
C LEU A 144 2.37 10.98 6.28
N LYS A 145 3.36 11.80 5.93
CA LYS A 145 3.72 12.98 6.74
C LYS A 145 2.54 13.92 6.95
N LYS A 146 1.79 14.25 5.89
CA LYS A 146 0.59 15.11 6.00
C LYS A 146 -0.46 14.51 6.95
N ILE A 147 -0.66 13.19 6.91
CA ILE A 147 -1.56 12.50 7.83
C ILE A 147 -1.04 12.65 9.27
N LEU A 148 0.23 12.33 9.51
CA LEU A 148 0.84 12.41 10.84
C LEU A 148 0.81 13.83 11.40
N ASP A 149 1.06 14.85 10.57
CA ASP A 149 1.00 16.26 10.97
C ASP A 149 -0.41 16.72 11.32
N MET A 150 -1.45 16.14 10.70
CA MET A 150 -2.86 16.46 10.98
C MET A 150 -3.36 15.85 12.29
N LEU A 151 -2.69 14.81 12.79
CA LEU A 151 -3.05 14.08 14.01
C LEU A 151 -2.27 14.59 15.23
N ASP A 152 -2.94 14.54 16.38
CA ASP A 152 -2.35 14.87 17.68
C ASP A 152 -1.52 13.69 18.21
N ILE A 153 -0.24 13.68 17.83
CA ILE A 153 0.74 12.61 18.08
C ILE A 153 2.06 13.26 18.50
N HIS A 154 2.76 12.70 19.48
CA HIS A 154 4.06 13.23 19.88
C HIS A 154 5.08 13.11 18.76
N LEU A 155 5.98 14.11 18.67
CA LEU A 155 6.97 14.21 17.60
C LEU A 155 7.84 12.95 17.47
N LYS A 156 8.19 12.31 18.59
CA LYS A 156 8.94 11.04 18.63
C LYS A 156 8.30 9.99 17.71
N TYR A 157 6.99 9.80 17.79
CA TYR A 157 6.30 8.78 17.00
C TYR A 157 6.10 9.21 15.55
N LYS A 158 5.94 10.51 15.28
CA LYS A 158 5.97 11.03 13.90
C LYS A 158 7.32 10.71 13.23
N SER A 159 8.42 10.89 13.95
CA SER A 159 9.77 10.52 13.47
C SER A 159 9.90 9.03 13.24
N ILE A 160 9.43 8.17 14.16
CA ILE A 160 9.43 6.69 13.95
C ILE A 160 8.65 6.33 12.68
N GLY A 161 7.48 6.94 12.47
CA GLY A 161 6.67 6.71 11.27
C GLY A 161 7.40 7.09 9.99
N ALA A 162 8.14 8.22 10.01
CA ALA A 162 9.00 8.64 8.91
C ALA A 162 10.14 7.64 8.65
N TYR A 163 10.81 7.15 9.68
CA TYR A 163 11.85 6.12 9.51
C TYR A 163 11.29 4.83 8.91
N LEU A 164 10.12 4.37 9.39
CA LEU A 164 9.50 3.14 8.88
C LEU A 164 9.15 3.26 7.40
N ILE A 165 8.45 4.30 6.97
CA ILE A 165 8.08 4.44 5.56
C ILE A 165 9.28 4.68 4.64
N CYS A 166 10.34 5.33 5.15
CA CYS A 166 11.54 5.59 4.37
C CYS A 166 12.43 4.36 4.23
N PHE A 167 12.52 3.51 5.26
CA PHE A 167 13.59 2.51 5.35
C PHE A 167 13.13 1.07 5.60
N LEU A 168 11.83 0.78 5.62
CA LEU A 168 11.38 -0.61 5.67
C LEU A 168 11.91 -1.36 4.42
N PRO A 169 12.77 -2.40 4.58
CA PRO A 169 13.54 -2.94 3.46
C PRO A 169 12.69 -3.45 2.30
N ASN A 170 11.59 -4.15 2.60
CA ASN A 170 10.72 -4.67 1.55
C ASN A 170 10.08 -3.55 0.74
N TYR A 171 9.61 -2.47 1.40
CA TYR A 171 9.05 -1.33 0.70
C TYR A 171 10.07 -0.57 -0.13
N LEU A 172 11.30 -0.40 0.38
CA LEU A 172 12.41 0.20 -0.38
C LEU A 172 12.67 -0.53 -1.70
N ILE A 173 12.75 -1.87 -1.66
CA ILE A 173 12.98 -2.71 -2.83
C ILE A 173 11.77 -2.67 -3.77
N MET A 174 10.59 -2.96 -3.24
CA MET A 174 9.35 -3.07 -4.03
C MET A 174 8.98 -1.78 -4.77
N SER A 175 9.40 -0.63 -4.25
CA SER A 175 9.16 0.67 -4.88
C SER A 175 10.22 1.08 -5.91
N ALA A 176 11.33 0.35 -6.01
CA ALA A 176 12.38 0.59 -7.01
C ALA A 176 12.28 -0.36 -8.23
N ILE A 177 11.54 -1.47 -8.11
CA ILE A 177 11.35 -2.44 -9.20
C ILE A 177 10.09 -2.15 -10.04
N LEU A 178 10.00 -2.72 -11.25
CA LEU A 178 8.96 -2.43 -12.23
C LEU A 178 7.63 -3.13 -11.90
N LEU A 179 7.00 -2.70 -10.82
CA LEU A 179 5.78 -3.28 -10.27
C LEU A 179 4.70 -2.21 -10.04
N ARG A 180 3.42 -2.59 -10.09
CA ARG A 180 2.29 -1.64 -9.92
C ARG A 180 2.05 -1.18 -8.48
N GLU A 181 2.69 -1.86 -7.55
CA GLU A 181 2.52 -1.72 -6.10
C GLU A 181 2.71 -0.29 -5.61
N SER A 182 3.70 0.45 -6.12
CA SER A 182 3.96 1.84 -5.70
C SER A 182 2.78 2.78 -5.93
N PHE A 183 2.09 2.63 -7.07
CA PHE A 183 0.88 3.40 -7.38
C PHE A 183 -0.30 2.98 -6.51
N ILE A 184 -0.46 1.69 -6.28
CA ILE A 184 -1.50 1.18 -5.36
C ILE A 184 -1.30 1.77 -3.97
N THR A 185 -0.09 1.69 -3.42
CA THR A 185 0.22 2.22 -2.09
C THR A 185 0.00 3.73 -2.02
N LEU A 186 0.34 4.48 -3.08
CA LEU A 186 0.08 5.91 -3.18
C LEU A 186 -1.44 6.21 -3.15
N PHE A 187 -2.23 5.55 -3.99
CA PHE A 187 -3.68 5.77 -4.03
C PHE A 187 -4.33 5.41 -2.70
N LEU A 188 -3.94 4.31 -2.07
CA LEU A 188 -4.46 3.94 -0.75
C LEU A 188 -4.04 4.94 0.33
N ALA A 189 -2.81 5.45 0.32
CA ALA A 189 -2.37 6.50 1.25
C ALA A 189 -3.17 7.80 1.09
N VAL A 190 -3.40 8.23 -0.16
CA VAL A 190 -4.21 9.43 -0.45
C VAL A 190 -5.67 9.19 -0.06
N SER A 191 -6.20 7.99 -0.28
CA SER A 191 -7.55 7.60 0.14
C SER A 191 -7.70 7.70 1.66
N ILE A 192 -6.75 7.18 2.45
CA ILE A 192 -6.72 7.33 3.92
C ILE A 192 -6.63 8.80 4.31
N TRP A 193 -5.78 9.60 3.65
CA TRP A 193 -5.64 11.02 3.96
C TRP A 193 -6.96 11.77 3.79
N GLN A 194 -7.67 11.56 2.67
CA GLN A 194 -8.96 12.18 2.43
C GLN A 194 -10.04 11.65 3.40
N PHE A 195 -10.04 10.34 3.69
CA PHE A 195 -10.91 9.75 4.69
C PHE A 195 -10.72 10.40 6.07
N LEU A 196 -9.48 10.60 6.52
CA LEU A 196 -9.19 11.23 7.80
C LEU A 196 -9.52 12.72 7.82
N LYS A 197 -9.40 13.42 6.67
CA LYS A 197 -9.91 14.79 6.54
C LYS A 197 -11.42 14.84 6.69
N TRP A 198 -12.15 13.90 6.07
CA TRP A 198 -13.59 13.73 6.31
C TRP A 198 -13.89 13.43 7.78
N TRP A 199 -13.14 12.52 8.40
CA TRP A 199 -13.31 12.18 9.81
C TRP A 199 -13.19 13.41 10.73
N LYS A 200 -12.19 14.27 10.48
CA LYS A 200 -11.94 15.47 11.29
C LYS A 200 -12.91 16.62 11.01
N SER A 201 -13.23 16.88 9.73
CA SER A 201 -14.02 18.06 9.32
C SER A 201 -15.50 17.81 9.06
N GLY A 202 -15.88 16.55 8.83
CA GLY A 202 -17.20 16.16 8.35
C GLY A 202 -17.57 16.56 6.93
N ASN A 203 -16.65 17.19 6.19
CA ASN A 203 -16.88 17.53 4.79
C ASN A 203 -16.98 16.26 3.92
N LYS A 204 -18.19 15.99 3.42
CA LYS A 204 -18.54 14.82 2.59
C LYS A 204 -17.76 14.77 1.28
N LEU A 205 -17.30 15.91 0.74
CA LEU A 205 -16.45 15.90 -0.46
C LEU A 205 -15.17 15.10 -0.24
N ASN A 206 -14.56 15.20 0.95
CA ASN A 206 -13.37 14.41 1.27
C ASN A 206 -13.68 12.89 1.32
N LEU A 207 -14.89 12.49 1.70
CA LEU A 207 -15.33 11.09 1.67
C LEU A 207 -15.48 10.59 0.23
N VAL A 208 -16.13 11.38 -0.64
CA VAL A 208 -16.26 11.06 -2.06
C VAL A 208 -14.89 10.99 -2.72
N LEU A 209 -14.02 11.96 -2.47
CA LEU A 209 -12.64 11.95 -2.96
C LEU A 209 -11.86 10.72 -2.47
N SER A 210 -12.07 10.27 -1.23
CA SER A 210 -11.46 9.05 -0.70
C SER A 210 -11.86 7.81 -1.52
N LEU A 211 -13.13 7.69 -1.89
CA LEU A 211 -13.65 6.61 -2.74
C LEU A 211 -13.14 6.71 -4.18
N VAL A 212 -13.18 7.89 -4.79
CA VAL A 212 -12.69 8.13 -6.17
C VAL A 212 -11.21 7.79 -6.28
N VAL A 213 -10.39 8.20 -5.31
CA VAL A 213 -8.96 7.84 -5.32
C VAL A 213 -8.76 6.35 -5.07
N CYS A 214 -9.56 5.73 -4.19
CA CYS A 214 -9.51 4.29 -3.96
C CYS A 214 -9.82 3.49 -5.25
N TYR A 215 -10.71 4.00 -6.12
CA TYR A 215 -11.00 3.38 -7.41
C TYR A 215 -9.74 3.25 -8.29
N GLY A 216 -8.81 4.21 -8.23
CA GLY A 216 -7.51 4.10 -8.91
C GLY A 216 -6.68 2.90 -8.45
N ALA A 217 -6.73 2.55 -7.16
CA ALA A 217 -6.10 1.34 -6.64
C ALA A 217 -6.83 0.07 -7.13
N VAL A 218 -8.17 0.10 -7.17
CA VAL A 218 -9.01 -1.02 -7.65
C VAL A 218 -8.71 -1.34 -9.11
N TYR A 219 -8.58 -0.30 -9.95
CA TYR A 219 -8.21 -0.45 -11.36
C TYR A 219 -6.88 -1.19 -11.55
N LEU A 220 -5.88 -0.89 -10.71
CA LEU A 220 -4.58 -1.56 -10.76
C LEU A 220 -4.61 -2.97 -10.15
N HIS A 221 -5.46 -3.18 -9.16
CA HIS A 221 -5.60 -4.46 -8.48
C HIS A 221 -6.95 -4.55 -7.76
N THR A 222 -7.86 -5.37 -8.28
CA THR A 222 -9.27 -5.40 -7.84
C THR A 222 -9.44 -5.77 -6.36
N GLY A 223 -8.58 -6.63 -5.80
CA GLY A 223 -8.56 -6.95 -4.36
C GLY A 223 -8.46 -5.74 -3.42
N THR A 224 -7.98 -4.58 -3.88
CA THR A 224 -7.96 -3.34 -3.07
C THR A 224 -9.34 -2.74 -2.81
N ILE A 225 -10.39 -3.27 -3.44
CA ILE A 225 -11.80 -2.91 -3.18
C ILE A 225 -12.18 -3.04 -1.70
N ALA A 226 -11.44 -3.86 -0.94
CA ALA A 226 -11.51 -3.92 0.52
C ALA A 226 -11.52 -2.54 1.20
N TYR A 227 -10.77 -1.56 0.68
CA TYR A 227 -10.72 -0.22 1.24
C TYR A 227 -12.02 0.55 0.99
N ALA A 228 -12.59 0.46 -0.21
CA ALA A 228 -13.87 1.09 -0.52
C ALA A 228 -14.99 0.50 0.36
N VAL A 229 -15.02 -0.82 0.50
CA VAL A 229 -15.95 -1.53 1.40
C VAL A 229 -15.75 -1.09 2.85
N ALA A 230 -14.50 -1.00 3.33
CA ALA A 230 -14.18 -0.52 4.68
C ALA A 230 -14.69 0.91 4.92
N ILE A 231 -14.49 1.83 3.96
CA ILE A 231 -15.00 3.22 4.04
C ILE A 231 -16.52 3.22 4.22
N ILE A 232 -17.23 2.42 3.42
CA ILE A 232 -18.70 2.35 3.46
C ILE A 232 -19.18 1.75 4.79
N ILE A 233 -18.56 0.65 5.25
CA ILE A 233 -18.86 0.04 6.55
C ILE A 233 -18.67 1.06 7.67
N ILE A 234 -17.54 1.76 7.69
CA ILE A 234 -17.26 2.77 8.71
C ILE A 234 -18.30 3.90 8.64
N PHE A 235 -18.64 4.38 7.45
CA PHE A 235 -19.65 5.43 7.27
C PHE A 235 -21.03 5.04 7.82
N ILE A 236 -21.45 3.80 7.60
CA ILE A 236 -22.75 3.26 8.07
C ILE A 236 -22.73 3.05 9.59
N LEU A 237 -21.66 2.48 10.13
CA LEU A 237 -21.57 2.11 11.55
C LEU A 237 -21.16 3.27 12.47
N THR A 238 -20.86 4.45 11.93
CA THR A 238 -20.42 5.60 12.70
C THR A 238 -21.51 6.66 12.80
N ASN A 239 -21.69 7.21 14.00
CA ASN A 239 -22.39 8.48 14.15
C ASN A 239 -21.54 9.61 13.56
N ASN A 240 -21.90 10.04 12.35
CA ASN A 240 -21.12 11.02 11.59
C ASN A 240 -21.07 12.42 12.20
N LYS A 241 -21.83 12.71 13.26
CA LYS A 241 -21.70 13.95 14.03
C LYS A 241 -20.70 13.78 15.18
N LYS A 242 -20.84 12.70 15.96
CA LYS A 242 -20.01 12.43 17.15
C LYS A 242 -18.67 11.76 16.85
N ARG A 243 -18.50 11.18 15.65
CA ARG A 243 -17.32 10.38 15.26
C ARG A 243 -17.08 9.21 16.20
N GLU A 244 -18.17 8.56 16.58
CA GLU A 244 -18.20 7.41 17.47
C GLU A 244 -18.94 6.27 16.79
N PHE A 245 -18.43 5.05 16.94
CA PHE A 245 -19.10 3.85 16.46
C PHE A 245 -20.40 3.64 17.23
N GLN A 246 -21.50 3.50 16.52
CA GLN A 246 -22.83 3.26 17.08
C GLN A 246 -23.50 2.16 16.24
N VAL A 247 -23.50 0.94 16.75
CA VAL A 247 -24.17 -0.19 16.09
C VAL A 247 -25.64 -0.17 16.52
N THR A 248 -26.51 0.23 15.60
CA THR A 248 -27.97 0.25 15.80
C THR A 248 -28.62 -0.73 14.82
N LEU A 249 -29.84 -1.20 15.11
CA LEU A 249 -30.60 -2.06 14.19
C LEU A 249 -30.76 -1.41 12.80
N LYS A 250 -30.94 -0.09 12.76
CA LYS A 250 -30.97 0.68 11.50
C LYS A 250 -29.66 0.55 10.72
N ASN A 251 -28.51 0.70 11.38
CA ASN A 251 -27.22 0.60 10.71
C ASN A 251 -26.94 -0.82 10.22
N ILE A 252 -27.36 -1.84 10.97
CA ILE A 252 -27.29 -3.24 10.55
C ILE A 252 -28.18 -3.48 9.33
N PHE A 253 -29.42 -2.97 9.34
CA PHE A 253 -30.34 -3.09 8.20
C PHE A 253 -29.77 -2.43 6.93
N ILE A 254 -29.21 -1.22 7.04
CA ILE A 254 -28.56 -0.53 5.92
C ILE A 254 -27.35 -1.32 5.41
N LEU A 255 -26.56 -1.92 6.31
CA LEU A 255 -25.42 -2.76 5.93
C LEU A 255 -25.86 -4.02 5.18
N ILE A 256 -26.92 -4.69 5.63
CA ILE A 256 -27.50 -5.85 4.94
C ILE A 256 -28.00 -5.44 3.56
N LEU A 257 -28.72 -4.33 3.44
CA LEU A 257 -29.18 -3.81 2.16
C LEU A 257 -28.01 -3.51 1.21
N PHE A 258 -26.95 -2.88 1.71
CA PHE A 258 -25.74 -2.62 0.94
C PHE A 258 -25.10 -3.92 0.43
N ILE A 259 -25.00 -4.95 1.26
CA ILE A 259 -24.47 -6.26 0.88
C ILE A 259 -25.33 -6.90 -0.22
N ILE A 260 -26.66 -6.86 -0.08
CA ILE A 260 -27.59 -7.39 -1.09
C ILE A 260 -27.42 -6.64 -2.42
N CYS A 261 -27.40 -5.31 -2.41
CA CYS A 261 -27.19 -4.51 -3.61
C CYS A 261 -25.84 -4.79 -4.27
N PHE A 262 -24.78 -4.96 -3.47
CA PHE A 262 -23.46 -5.32 -3.96
C PHE A 262 -23.48 -6.68 -4.67
N PHE A 263 -24.10 -7.70 -4.07
CA PHE A 263 -24.22 -9.03 -4.70
C PHE A 263 -25.07 -9.03 -5.96
N ILE A 264 -26.17 -8.24 -5.99
CA ILE A 264 -26.97 -8.07 -7.21
C ILE A 264 -26.12 -7.46 -8.32
N TYR A 265 -25.41 -6.36 -8.05
CA TYR A 265 -24.53 -5.74 -9.05
C TYR A 265 -23.43 -6.70 -9.51
N TYR A 266 -22.76 -7.35 -8.55
CA TYR A 266 -21.71 -8.32 -8.83
C TYR A 266 -22.21 -9.47 -9.73
N SER A 267 -23.41 -10.00 -9.47
CA SER A 267 -24.00 -11.06 -10.29
C SER A 267 -24.31 -10.62 -11.73
N ASN A 268 -24.54 -9.33 -11.98
CA ASN A 268 -24.85 -8.80 -13.31
C ASN A 268 -23.62 -8.27 -14.05
N SER A 269 -22.51 -8.02 -13.34
CA SER A 269 -21.33 -7.34 -13.87
C SER A 269 -20.04 -7.91 -13.29
N SER A 270 -19.94 -9.24 -13.18
CA SER A 270 -18.81 -9.92 -12.54
C SER A 270 -17.47 -9.66 -13.24
N ASP A 271 -17.50 -9.41 -14.55
CA ASP A 271 -16.32 -9.06 -15.36
C ASP A 271 -15.66 -7.75 -14.95
N ASP A 272 -16.42 -6.79 -14.41
CA ASP A 272 -15.90 -5.52 -13.89
C ASP A 272 -14.94 -5.73 -12.70
N PHE A 273 -15.02 -6.89 -12.03
CA PHE A 273 -14.26 -7.17 -10.82
C PHE A 273 -12.98 -7.97 -11.06
N GLY A 274 -12.57 -8.16 -12.33
CA GLY A 274 -11.25 -8.67 -12.74
C GLY A 274 -10.88 -9.98 -12.06
N TYR A 275 -10.11 -9.92 -10.95
CA TYR A 275 -9.77 -11.11 -10.16
C TYR A 275 -10.98 -11.87 -9.57
N LEU A 276 -12.14 -11.21 -9.43
CA LEU A 276 -13.40 -11.86 -9.03
C LEU A 276 -14.28 -12.21 -10.24
N SER A 277 -13.86 -11.99 -11.49
CA SER A 277 -14.63 -12.48 -12.64
C SER A 277 -14.76 -14.01 -12.58
N GLY A 278 -15.96 -14.51 -12.82
CA GLY A 278 -16.29 -15.94 -12.81
C GLY A 278 -16.34 -16.62 -11.43
N VAL A 279 -16.25 -15.88 -10.32
CA VAL A 279 -16.39 -16.44 -8.97
C VAL A 279 -17.87 -16.48 -8.58
N ASN A 280 -18.52 -17.62 -8.76
CA ASN A 280 -19.97 -17.77 -8.53
C ASN A 280 -20.29 -18.41 -7.18
N SER A 281 -19.29 -19.02 -6.54
CA SER A 281 -19.46 -19.79 -5.31
C SER A 281 -18.26 -19.65 -4.37
N VAL A 282 -18.46 -20.00 -3.11
CA VAL A 282 -17.37 -20.08 -2.12
C VAL A 282 -16.34 -21.16 -2.53
N SER A 283 -16.79 -22.24 -3.18
CA SER A 283 -15.91 -23.24 -3.79
C SER A 283 -14.95 -22.65 -4.83
N ASP A 284 -15.37 -21.68 -5.64
CA ASP A 284 -14.49 -21.07 -6.65
C ASP A 284 -13.37 -20.26 -5.99
N ILE A 285 -13.69 -19.56 -4.88
CA ILE A 285 -12.72 -18.84 -4.06
C ILE A 285 -11.72 -19.83 -3.44
N SER A 286 -12.22 -20.92 -2.87
CA SER A 286 -11.41 -21.98 -2.27
C SER A 286 -10.47 -22.63 -3.29
N ASN A 287 -10.98 -23.04 -4.45
CA ASN A 287 -10.19 -23.66 -5.52
C ASN A 287 -9.11 -22.72 -6.04
N LYS A 288 -9.42 -21.42 -6.16
CA LYS A 288 -8.44 -20.41 -6.55
C LYS A 288 -7.39 -20.17 -5.46
N ALA A 289 -7.77 -20.20 -4.19
CA ALA A 289 -6.80 -20.13 -3.10
C ALA A 289 -5.89 -21.37 -3.07
N ALA A 290 -6.44 -22.56 -3.37
CA ALA A 290 -5.69 -23.81 -3.43
C ALA A 290 -4.70 -23.83 -4.61
N SER A 291 -5.08 -23.31 -5.78
CA SER A 291 -4.15 -23.22 -6.93
C SER A 291 -2.99 -22.25 -6.70
N MET A 292 -3.17 -21.27 -5.80
CA MET A 292 -2.13 -20.32 -5.39
C MET A 292 -1.21 -20.85 -4.27
N ASN A 293 -1.48 -22.06 -3.78
CA ASN A 293 -0.64 -22.82 -2.85
C ASN A 293 0.48 -23.56 -3.61
N SER A 294 1.19 -22.85 -4.48
CA SER A 294 2.26 -23.40 -5.31
C SER A 294 3.63 -22.99 -4.76
N GLY A 295 4.59 -23.92 -4.78
CA GLY A 295 5.97 -23.72 -4.34
C GLY A 295 6.20 -23.98 -2.84
N GLY A 296 7.46 -24.12 -2.44
CA GLY A 296 7.84 -24.59 -1.09
C GLY A 296 7.51 -23.65 0.08
N SER A 297 6.76 -22.56 -0.11
CA SER A 297 6.27 -21.63 0.95
C SER A 297 4.74 -21.55 1.01
N GLY A 298 4.08 -22.49 0.35
CA GLY A 298 2.63 -22.61 0.39
C GLY A 298 2.14 -23.00 1.79
N TYR A 299 1.01 -22.44 2.21
CA TYR A 299 0.30 -22.84 3.43
C TYR A 299 -1.16 -23.15 3.08
N SER A 300 -1.68 -24.25 3.62
CA SER A 300 -3.10 -24.61 3.52
C SER A 300 -3.72 -24.56 4.91
N ILE A 301 -4.85 -23.85 5.02
CA ILE A 301 -5.55 -23.65 6.29
C ILE A 301 -7.02 -23.94 6.01
N SER A 302 -7.46 -25.14 6.38
CA SER A 302 -8.83 -25.62 6.19
C SER A 302 -9.23 -26.43 7.43
N ILE A 303 -9.68 -25.73 8.49
CA ILE A 303 -10.18 -26.37 9.72
C ILE A 303 -11.56 -26.99 9.46
N VAL A 304 -12.38 -26.25 8.72
CA VAL A 304 -13.67 -26.67 8.17
C VAL A 304 -13.57 -26.64 6.63
N PRO A 305 -14.33 -27.44 5.86
CA PRO A 305 -14.29 -27.37 4.41
C PRO A 305 -14.45 -25.94 3.86
N ASP A 306 -13.45 -25.52 3.08
CA ASP A 306 -13.31 -24.16 2.54
C ASP A 306 -14.38 -23.81 1.49
N ASP A 307 -15.18 -24.78 1.02
CA ASP A 307 -16.25 -24.63 0.02
C ASP A 307 -17.59 -24.14 0.61
N THR A 308 -17.69 -24.02 1.93
CA THR A 308 -18.90 -23.55 2.63
C THR A 308 -18.75 -22.13 3.18
N MET A 309 -19.85 -21.37 3.26
CA MET A 309 -19.87 -20.04 3.90
C MET A 309 -19.40 -20.11 5.37
N LEU A 310 -19.80 -21.18 6.08
CA LEU A 310 -19.36 -21.42 7.45
C LEU A 310 -17.85 -21.67 7.52
N GLY A 311 -17.31 -22.48 6.61
CA GLY A 311 -15.87 -22.71 6.48
C GLY A 311 -15.12 -21.41 6.20
N MET A 312 -15.63 -20.57 5.31
CA MET A 312 -15.04 -19.26 5.03
C MET A 312 -14.96 -18.39 6.29
N ILE A 313 -16.03 -18.33 7.10
CA ILE A 313 -16.05 -17.55 8.34
C ILE A 313 -15.07 -18.10 9.37
N ILE A 314 -15.06 -19.42 9.58
CA ILE A 314 -14.23 -20.07 10.62
C ILE A 314 -12.75 -20.07 10.25
N ASN A 315 -12.40 -20.26 8.98
CA ASN A 315 -11.01 -20.34 8.53
C ASN A 315 -10.39 -18.95 8.35
N SER A 316 -11.20 -17.90 8.17
CA SER A 316 -10.72 -16.53 7.90
C SER A 316 -9.77 -15.97 8.97
N PRO A 317 -10.03 -16.06 10.30
CA PRO A 317 -9.09 -15.59 11.31
C PRO A 317 -7.70 -16.21 11.17
N PHE A 318 -7.63 -17.50 10.86
CA PHE A 318 -6.36 -18.22 10.66
C PHE A 318 -5.69 -17.83 9.35
N ARG A 319 -6.44 -17.78 8.25
CA ARG A 319 -5.92 -17.31 6.95
C ARG A 319 -5.40 -15.88 7.03
N ILE A 320 -6.10 -14.98 7.73
CA ILE A 320 -5.65 -13.61 8.01
C ILE A 320 -4.36 -13.60 8.81
N PHE A 321 -4.26 -14.43 9.87
CA PHE A 321 -3.04 -14.55 10.65
C PHE A 321 -1.86 -14.97 9.78
N PHE A 322 -2.01 -16.02 8.97
CA PHE A 322 -0.95 -16.46 8.07
C PHE A 322 -0.60 -15.41 7.01
N PHE A 323 -1.58 -14.73 6.42
CA PHE A 323 -1.33 -13.66 5.47
C PHE A 323 -0.48 -12.52 6.07
N LEU A 324 -0.78 -12.12 7.30
CA LEU A 324 -0.08 -11.02 7.97
C LEU A 324 1.27 -11.44 8.56
N ALA A 325 1.34 -12.62 9.17
CA ALA A 325 2.46 -13.06 10.00
C ALA A 325 3.45 -14.01 9.31
N SER A 326 3.16 -14.49 8.09
CA SER A 326 4.10 -15.34 7.33
C SER A 326 5.28 -14.53 6.74
N PRO A 327 6.48 -15.12 6.61
CA PRO A 327 6.84 -16.49 6.96
C PRO A 327 7.04 -16.66 8.47
N LEU A 328 6.34 -17.64 9.07
CA LEU A 328 6.38 -17.89 10.51
C LEU A 328 7.65 -18.66 10.90
N PRO A 329 8.17 -18.50 12.13
CA PRO A 329 9.42 -19.13 12.57
C PRO A 329 9.52 -20.64 12.36
N TRP A 330 8.40 -21.35 12.48
CA TRP A 330 8.32 -22.80 12.29
C TRP A 330 8.17 -23.24 10.82
N TYR A 331 8.17 -22.29 9.87
CA TYR A 331 8.15 -22.53 8.42
C TYR A 331 9.38 -21.93 7.70
N TRP A 332 10.42 -21.53 8.44
CA TRP A 332 11.63 -20.97 7.85
C TRP A 332 12.46 -22.03 7.13
N ARG A 333 12.77 -21.76 5.86
CA ARG A 333 13.56 -22.65 4.98
C ARG A 333 15.00 -22.18 4.83
N GLY A 334 15.32 -21.00 5.35
CA GLY A 334 16.65 -20.41 5.29
C GLY A 334 16.66 -18.95 5.73
N ILE A 335 17.82 -18.32 5.59
CA ILE A 335 18.05 -16.95 6.07
C ILE A 335 17.12 -15.90 5.43
N ASN A 336 16.70 -16.12 4.20
CA ASN A 336 15.76 -15.23 3.51
C ASN A 336 14.39 -15.16 4.21
N ASP A 337 13.91 -16.27 4.77
CA ASP A 337 12.64 -16.27 5.50
C ASP A 337 12.78 -15.54 6.85
N ILE A 338 13.95 -15.65 7.51
CA ILE A 338 14.27 -14.90 8.74
C ILE A 338 14.27 -13.39 8.47
N ILE A 339 14.97 -12.97 7.41
CA ILE A 339 15.02 -11.57 6.98
C ILE A 339 13.61 -11.08 6.65
N ALA A 340 12.83 -11.85 5.88
CA ALA A 340 11.47 -11.48 5.51
C ALA A 340 10.50 -11.42 6.72
N PHE A 341 10.70 -12.26 7.74
CA PHE A 341 9.95 -12.17 8.99
C PHE A 341 10.30 -10.89 9.75
N LEU A 342 11.58 -10.65 10.03
CA LEU A 342 12.05 -9.53 10.84
C LEU A 342 11.71 -8.17 10.21
N PHE A 343 11.92 -8.04 8.90
CA PHE A 343 11.78 -6.77 8.19
C PHE A 343 10.40 -6.55 7.58
N SER A 344 9.45 -7.47 7.81
CA SER A 344 8.11 -7.31 7.28
C SER A 344 7.07 -7.97 8.19
N ALA A 345 7.04 -9.29 8.36
CA ALA A 345 5.92 -9.98 9.02
C ALA A 345 5.74 -9.58 10.50
N PHE A 346 6.87 -9.42 11.19
CA PHE A 346 6.92 -8.95 12.56
C PHE A 346 6.29 -7.56 12.70
N PHE A 347 6.59 -6.63 11.77
CA PHE A 347 6.04 -5.28 11.77
C PHE A 347 4.51 -5.26 11.62
N TYR A 348 3.96 -6.04 10.69
CA TYR A 348 2.49 -6.11 10.52
C TYR A 348 1.81 -6.69 11.75
N THR A 349 2.38 -7.76 12.32
CA THR A 349 1.85 -8.43 13.51
C THR A 349 1.88 -7.53 14.75
N ILE A 350 3.01 -6.86 15.01
CA ILE A 350 3.14 -5.95 16.16
C ILE A 350 2.22 -4.73 16.03
N SER A 351 2.00 -4.23 14.81
CA SER A 351 1.08 -3.13 14.54
C SER A 351 -0.36 -3.48 14.97
N ILE A 352 -0.83 -4.68 14.64
CA ILE A 352 -2.15 -5.18 15.07
C ILE A 352 -2.21 -5.36 16.59
N TYR A 353 -1.20 -6.00 17.19
CA TYR A 353 -1.14 -6.20 18.64
C TYR A 353 -1.21 -4.88 19.43
N TYR A 354 -0.40 -3.87 19.04
CA TYR A 354 -0.41 -2.56 19.68
C TYR A 354 -1.75 -1.86 19.53
N SER A 355 -2.42 -2.01 18.38
CA SER A 355 -3.72 -1.41 18.11
C SER A 355 -4.80 -1.95 19.05
N PHE A 356 -4.90 -3.28 19.22
CA PHE A 356 -5.82 -3.88 20.18
C PHE A 356 -5.49 -3.49 21.62
N LYS A 357 -4.20 -3.45 21.97
CA LYS A 357 -3.74 -3.01 23.29
C LYS A 357 -4.13 -1.55 23.57
N ALA A 358 -3.97 -0.65 22.60
CA ALA A 358 -4.33 0.76 22.74
C ALA A 358 -5.84 0.94 22.94
N ILE A 359 -6.67 0.26 22.15
CA ILE A 359 -8.15 0.31 22.28
C ILE A 359 -8.62 -0.10 23.68
N LYS A 360 -7.95 -1.07 24.30
CA LYS A 360 -8.25 -1.53 25.66
C LYS A 360 -7.78 -0.56 26.75
N LEU A 361 -6.63 0.10 26.56
CA LEU A 361 -5.97 0.89 27.60
C LEU A 361 -6.34 2.38 27.60
N THR A 362 -6.74 2.94 26.46
CA THR A 362 -6.90 4.39 26.30
C THR A 362 -8.02 4.78 25.34
N SER A 363 -8.61 5.94 25.58
CA SER A 363 -9.59 6.57 24.68
C SER A 363 -8.93 7.49 23.63
N LYS A 364 -7.65 7.88 23.82
CA LYS A 364 -6.95 8.78 22.88
C LYS A 364 -6.90 8.12 21.50
N ASN A 365 -7.44 8.82 20.49
CA ASN A 365 -7.51 8.37 19.10
C ASN A 365 -8.20 7.00 18.88
N LYS A 366 -8.94 6.47 19.87
CA LYS A 366 -9.52 5.12 19.84
C LYS A 366 -10.34 4.84 18.59
N ASN A 367 -11.24 5.76 18.22
CA ASN A 367 -12.11 5.56 17.05
C ASN A 367 -11.33 5.59 15.73
N ILE A 368 -10.25 6.37 15.64
CA ILE A 368 -9.35 6.37 14.47
C ILE A 368 -8.63 5.02 14.37
N ILE A 369 -8.14 4.47 15.49
CA ILE A 369 -7.51 3.14 15.51
C ILE A 369 -8.51 2.07 15.05
N ILE A 370 -9.77 2.14 15.50
CA ILE A 370 -10.82 1.21 15.06
C ILE A 370 -11.06 1.33 13.55
N CYS A 371 -11.14 2.55 13.00
CA CYS A 371 -11.28 2.75 11.54
C CYS A 371 -10.12 2.08 10.76
N LEU A 372 -8.88 2.33 11.18
CA LEU A 372 -7.69 1.77 10.54
C LEU A 372 -7.59 0.24 10.70
N LEU A 373 -8.11 -0.31 11.80
CA LEU A 373 -8.25 -1.76 11.99
C LEU A 373 -9.28 -2.35 11.05
N ILE A 374 -10.41 -1.67 10.81
CA ILE A 374 -11.39 -2.11 9.81
C ILE A 374 -10.74 -2.13 8.42
N PHE A 375 -10.00 -1.09 8.04
CA PHE A 375 -9.20 -1.12 6.80
C PHE A 375 -8.24 -2.32 6.73
N ALA A 376 -7.50 -2.58 7.82
CA ALA A 376 -6.53 -3.67 7.87
C ALA A 376 -7.20 -5.05 7.77
N ILE A 377 -8.25 -5.30 8.55
CA ILE A 377 -8.94 -6.59 8.62
C ILE A 377 -9.71 -6.86 7.33
N SER A 378 -10.44 -5.88 6.79
CA SER A 378 -11.16 -6.04 5.52
C SER A 378 -10.19 -6.38 4.38
N SER A 379 -9.02 -5.74 4.35
CA SER A 379 -7.99 -6.03 3.35
C SER A 379 -7.36 -7.40 3.57
N ALA A 380 -6.96 -7.71 4.80
CA ALA A 380 -6.39 -9.01 5.12
C ALA A 380 -7.36 -10.15 4.80
N PHE A 381 -8.66 -9.97 5.03
CA PHE A 381 -9.70 -10.94 4.66
C PHE A 381 -9.66 -11.22 3.15
N ILE A 382 -9.86 -10.22 2.29
CA ILE A 382 -9.90 -10.40 0.83
C ILE A 382 -8.60 -11.05 0.33
N TYR A 383 -7.44 -10.57 0.79
CA TYR A 383 -6.16 -11.08 0.31
C TYR A 383 -5.82 -12.46 0.84
N SER A 384 -6.21 -12.81 2.07
CA SER A 384 -5.99 -14.15 2.64
C SER A 384 -6.77 -15.26 1.94
N TRP A 385 -7.82 -14.90 1.21
CA TRP A 385 -8.56 -15.80 0.32
C TRP A 385 -8.07 -15.72 -1.13
N GLY A 386 -7.32 -14.67 -1.48
CA GLY A 386 -6.68 -14.54 -2.78
C GLY A 386 -5.28 -15.16 -2.88
N VAL A 387 -4.58 -15.36 -1.76
CA VAL A 387 -3.19 -15.84 -1.73
C VAL A 387 -2.95 -16.85 -0.60
N SER A 388 -2.17 -17.89 -0.90
CA SER A 388 -1.86 -19.00 0.03
C SER A 388 -0.37 -19.32 0.11
N ASN A 389 0.51 -18.38 -0.24
CA ASN A 389 1.95 -18.55 -0.15
C ASN A 389 2.63 -17.33 0.50
N ALA A 390 3.70 -17.56 1.26
CA ALA A 390 4.34 -16.52 2.06
C ALA A 390 4.97 -15.39 1.21
N GLY A 391 5.56 -15.71 0.05
CA GLY A 391 6.22 -14.72 -0.84
C GLY A 391 5.24 -13.74 -1.48
N THR A 392 4.13 -14.23 -1.99
CA THR A 392 3.03 -13.43 -2.52
C THR A 392 2.34 -12.66 -1.39
N ALA A 393 2.14 -13.26 -0.22
CA ALA A 393 1.58 -12.55 0.94
C ALA A 393 2.46 -11.34 1.35
N LEU A 394 3.78 -11.54 1.43
CA LEU A 394 4.79 -10.50 1.66
C LEU A 394 4.65 -9.30 0.73
N ARG A 395 4.45 -9.54 -0.57
CA ARG A 395 4.24 -8.48 -1.55
C ARG A 395 2.88 -7.79 -1.41
N HIS A 396 1.83 -8.57 -1.19
CA HIS A 396 0.47 -8.05 -1.16
C HIS A 396 0.18 -7.21 0.07
N ARG A 397 0.77 -7.53 1.23
CA ARG A 397 0.61 -6.72 2.45
C ARG A 397 1.26 -5.34 2.36
N ASP A 398 2.36 -5.20 1.62
CA ASP A 398 3.10 -3.94 1.48
C ASP A 398 2.32 -2.85 0.72
N LYS A 399 1.28 -3.23 -0.03
CA LYS A 399 0.29 -2.30 -0.59
C LYS A 399 -0.38 -1.47 0.51
N PHE A 400 -0.53 -2.04 1.70
CA PHE A 400 -1.24 -1.46 2.85
C PHE A 400 -0.30 -0.84 3.88
N LEU A 401 1.00 -0.76 3.60
CA LEU A 401 2.01 -0.29 4.54
C LEU A 401 1.65 1.05 5.24
N PRO A 402 1.16 2.09 4.54
CA PRO A 402 0.76 3.35 5.19
C PRO A 402 -0.27 3.15 6.30
N ASN A 403 -1.25 2.26 6.12
CA ASN A 403 -2.26 1.96 7.14
C ASN A 403 -1.66 1.30 8.37
N PHE A 404 -0.77 0.31 8.18
CA PHE A 404 -0.11 -0.38 9.29
C PHE A 404 0.87 0.52 10.05
N ILE A 405 1.58 1.42 9.35
CA ILE A 405 2.39 2.45 10.04
C ILE A 405 1.51 3.37 10.87
N LEU A 406 0.38 3.85 10.32
CA LEU A 406 -0.55 4.68 11.09
C LEU A 406 -1.10 3.96 12.32
N LEU A 407 -1.50 2.69 12.18
CA LEU A 407 -1.93 1.84 13.29
C LEU A 407 -0.88 1.78 14.39
N PHE A 408 0.35 1.40 14.04
CA PHE A 408 1.44 1.29 15.00
C PHE A 408 1.72 2.63 15.69
N ILE A 409 1.89 3.69 14.92
CA ILE A 409 2.27 5.01 15.44
C ILE A 409 1.20 5.60 16.36
N ILE A 410 -0.07 5.57 15.96
CA ILE A 410 -1.17 6.11 16.77
C ILE A 410 -1.36 5.27 18.04
N ALA A 411 -1.27 3.93 17.92
CA ALA A 411 -1.43 3.04 19.06
C ALA A 411 -0.29 3.19 20.08
N SER A 412 0.97 3.21 19.63
CA SER A 412 2.13 3.40 20.50
C SER A 412 2.10 4.74 21.21
N ASP A 413 1.74 5.82 20.52
CA ASP A 413 1.56 7.15 21.10
C ASP A 413 0.48 7.15 22.19
N ALA A 414 -0.67 6.55 21.90
CA ALA A 414 -1.80 6.51 22.81
C ALA A 414 -1.49 5.73 24.10
N ILE A 415 -0.78 4.59 23.99
CA ILE A 415 -0.36 3.77 25.14
C ILE A 415 0.62 4.54 26.03
N VAL A 416 1.62 5.19 25.44
CA VAL A 416 2.63 5.92 26.24
C VAL A 416 2.06 7.18 26.86
N SER A 417 1.20 7.91 26.14
CA SER A 417 0.46 9.05 26.70
C SER A 417 -0.30 8.67 27.97
N LYS A 418 -0.96 7.51 27.96
CA LYS A 418 -1.69 7.00 29.13
C LYS A 418 -0.77 6.66 30.30
N ARG A 419 0.42 6.09 30.04
CA ARG A 419 1.41 5.78 31.09
C ARG A 419 1.95 7.05 31.75
N LEU A 420 2.26 8.08 30.95
CA LEU A 420 2.73 9.36 31.47
C LEU A 420 1.67 10.03 32.36
N GLN A 421 0.39 9.98 31.97
CA GLN A 421 -0.72 10.48 32.80
C GLN A 421 -0.92 9.73 34.12
N LEU A 422 -0.57 8.45 34.18
CA LEU A 422 -0.65 7.64 35.41
C LEU A 422 0.54 7.90 36.32
N GLY A 423 1.75 8.03 35.75
CA GLY A 423 2.97 8.31 36.50
C GLY A 423 3.06 9.74 37.05
N SER A 424 2.31 10.70 36.51
CA SER A 424 2.21 12.07 37.06
C SER A 424 1.17 12.21 38.18
N LYS A 425 0.44 11.14 38.52
CA LYS A 425 -0.56 11.10 39.60
C LYS A 425 -0.07 10.34 40.84
N GLN A 426 1.15 9.80 40.78
CA GLN A 426 1.90 9.28 41.91
C GLN A 426 2.97 10.30 42.25
#